data_AF-A0A1E4LK89-F1
#
_entry.id   AF-A0A1E4LK89-F1
#
_cell.length_a   1.000
_cell.length_b   1.000
_cell.length_c   1.000
_cell.angle_alpha   90.00
_cell.angle_beta   90.00
_cell.angle_gamma   90.00
#
_symmetry.space_group_name_H-M   'P 1'
#
loop_
_entity.id
_entity.type
_entity.pdbx_description
1 polymer ?
#
loop_
_entity_poly.entity_id
_entity_poly.type
_entity_poly.pdbx_seq_one_letter_code
_entity_poly.pdbx_strand_id
1 'polypeptide(L)'
;MQESGASFLTDERPPLLGTYGLAVFFFFQFLWLELTFRIMTHGLWGIGLLFSVLFGAAGALGLSFFCRLAPPRVNTALCFAVLAFFSTLYAAQVVYYHFSNTYFTVFSAANGGMILEFMDNIKFSILQNLHRIFVCFVPIIVFILVRRRLDLSPGGWKRVLRRGLAALGAHAVCVAMLLVGGTGALSPFGLYFNTISLDHSIERLGVLTAMRVDLERLLVHFEPKVELSEPIPEQYVPQDTAPNTLPIDFEALAAQAEDGSTLQQMHQYFSGVAPTYQNDHSGIWQGKNLVWIVAESFSPWFISPELTPTLYQLSTEGYQFKNFYVPLWGLSTSDGEYATLTGLFPKLHLL
;
A
#
# COMPACT_ATOMS: atom_id res chain seq x y z
N MET A 1 -0.86 9.67 74.57
CA MET A 1 -1.12 8.53 73.65
C MET A 1 -1.45 9.10 72.30
N GLN A 2 -0.71 8.63 71.32
CA GLN A 2 -0.52 9.18 69.99
C GLN A 2 -1.16 8.20 69.03
N GLU A 3 -2.20 8.60 68.30
CA GLU A 3 -2.58 7.97 67.03
C GLU A 3 -3.13 9.05 66.08
N SER A 4 -2.19 9.80 65.51
CA SER A 4 -2.39 10.55 64.27
C SER A 4 -2.29 9.55 63.13
N GLY A 5 -3.43 8.95 62.75
CA GLY A 5 -3.56 8.09 61.59
C GLY A 5 -3.21 8.85 60.31
N ALA A 6 -2.04 8.56 59.76
CA ALA A 6 -1.55 9.06 58.49
C ALA A 6 -2.46 8.58 57.35
N SER A 7 -3.41 9.42 56.92
CA SER A 7 -4.09 9.31 55.63
C SER A 7 -3.10 9.72 54.54
N PHE A 8 -2.24 8.78 54.13
CA PHE A 8 -1.33 8.96 53.01
C PHE A 8 -1.96 8.36 51.73
N LEU A 9 -2.43 9.27 50.89
CA LEU A 9 -2.44 9.17 49.42
C LEU A 9 -3.25 8.03 48.79
N THR A 10 -4.58 8.10 48.86
CA THR A 10 -5.37 7.75 47.68
C THR A 10 -5.15 8.88 46.66
N ASP A 11 -4.47 8.57 45.55
CA ASP A 11 -4.27 9.52 44.44
C ASP A 11 -5.62 9.73 43.73
N GLU A 12 -6.57 10.40 44.40
CA GLU A 12 -7.90 10.77 43.89
C GLU A 12 -7.81 11.98 42.94
N ARG A 13 -6.90 11.92 41.97
CA ARG A 13 -6.92 12.90 40.88
C ARG A 13 -8.01 12.50 39.91
N PRO A 14 -8.92 13.41 39.52
CA PRO A 14 -9.94 13.10 38.53
C PRO A 14 -9.28 12.65 37.21
N PRO A 15 -9.93 11.74 36.46
CA PRO A 15 -9.38 11.23 35.21
C PRO A 15 -9.15 12.38 34.21
N LEU A 16 -7.99 12.34 33.55
CA LEU A 16 -7.60 13.32 32.54
C LEU A 16 -8.61 13.30 31.37
N LEU A 17 -9.21 14.45 31.07
CA LEU A 17 -10.23 14.61 30.03
C LEU A 17 -11.49 13.73 30.23
N GLY A 18 -11.72 13.28 31.48
CA GLY A 18 -12.87 12.49 31.87
C GLY A 18 -13.03 11.24 31.01
N THR A 19 -14.26 11.00 30.55
CA THR A 19 -14.57 9.77 29.81
C THR A 19 -13.96 9.71 28.40
N TYR A 20 -13.45 10.83 27.87
CA TYR A 20 -12.86 10.92 26.52
C TYR A 20 -11.34 10.76 26.51
N GLY A 21 -10.68 10.70 27.67
CA GLY A 21 -9.22 10.62 27.76
C GLY A 21 -8.61 9.48 26.95
N LEU A 22 -9.27 8.32 26.88
CA LEU A 22 -8.78 7.18 26.10
C LEU A 22 -8.82 7.42 24.58
N ALA A 23 -9.87 8.05 24.06
CA ALA A 23 -9.95 8.40 22.64
C ALA A 23 -8.88 9.43 22.27
N VAL A 24 -8.70 10.44 23.12
CA VAL A 24 -7.65 11.45 22.93
C VAL A 24 -6.27 10.81 22.96
N PHE A 25 -6.05 9.85 23.86
CA PHE A 25 -4.80 9.10 23.92
C PHE A 25 -4.52 8.32 22.62
N PHE A 26 -5.51 7.58 22.09
CA PHE A 26 -5.34 6.88 20.82
C PHE A 26 -5.14 7.83 19.63
N PHE A 27 -5.78 9.00 19.66
CA PHE A 27 -5.53 10.01 18.63
C PHE A 27 -4.08 10.49 18.64
N PHE A 28 -3.54 10.81 19.82
CA PHE A 28 -2.13 11.19 19.94
C PHE A 28 -1.16 10.04 19.61
N GLN A 29 -1.55 8.80 19.86
CA GLN A 29 -0.80 7.63 19.38
C GLN A 29 -0.70 7.63 17.84
N PHE A 30 -1.83 7.72 17.15
CA PHE A 30 -1.83 7.71 15.68
C PHE A 30 -1.11 8.94 15.11
N LEU A 31 -1.31 10.11 15.71
CA LEU A 31 -0.62 11.33 15.31
C LEU A 31 0.90 11.17 15.49
N TRP A 32 1.36 10.65 16.62
CA TRP A 32 2.78 10.40 16.87
C TRP A 32 3.37 9.43 15.84
N LEU A 33 2.72 8.28 15.64
CA LEU A 33 3.18 7.26 14.70
C LEU A 33 3.25 7.81 13.27
N GLU A 34 2.24 8.54 12.82
CA GLU A 34 2.21 9.12 11.48
C GLU A 34 3.27 10.20 11.30
N LEU A 35 3.41 11.15 12.25
CA LEU A 35 4.38 12.24 12.13
C LEU A 35 5.80 11.69 12.10
N THR A 36 6.11 10.74 12.99
CA THR A 36 7.44 10.12 13.04
C THR A 36 7.73 9.32 11.78
N PHE A 37 6.75 8.55 11.29
CA PHE A 37 6.86 7.81 10.04
C PHE A 37 7.12 8.71 8.84
N ARG A 38 6.37 9.80 8.70
CA ARG A 38 6.54 10.79 7.61
C ARG A 38 7.92 11.42 7.62
N ILE A 39 8.40 11.83 8.81
CA ILE A 39 9.75 12.39 8.97
C ILE A 39 10.83 11.40 8.53
N MET A 40 10.62 10.10 8.78
CA MET A 40 11.59 9.05 8.47
C MET A 40 11.57 8.62 6.99
N THR A 41 10.48 8.88 6.25
CA THR A 41 10.26 8.27 4.92
C THR A 41 10.12 9.27 3.77
N HIS A 42 9.02 10.03 3.70
CA HIS A 42 8.64 10.82 2.52
C HIS A 42 8.30 12.30 2.81
N GLY A 43 8.63 12.79 4.00
CA GLY A 43 8.44 14.19 4.39
C GLY A 43 7.13 14.50 5.11
N LEU A 44 7.14 15.57 5.89
CA LEU A 44 6.08 15.89 6.86
C LEU A 44 4.80 16.44 6.22
N TRP A 45 4.94 17.25 5.18
CA TRP A 45 3.85 18.08 4.66
C TRP A 45 3.19 17.46 3.44
N GLY A 46 1.89 17.67 3.31
CA GLY A 46 1.11 17.23 2.17
C GLY A 46 -0.35 16.97 2.54
N ILE A 47 -1.19 16.76 1.53
CA ILE A 47 -2.61 16.45 1.75
C ILE A 47 -2.80 15.16 2.55
N GLY A 48 -1.83 14.24 2.48
CA GLY A 48 -1.86 13.02 3.28
C GLY A 48 -1.89 13.27 4.77
N LEU A 49 -1.17 14.28 5.28
CA LEU A 49 -1.19 14.59 6.71
C LEU A 49 -2.60 14.96 7.19
N LEU A 50 -3.36 15.72 6.38
CA LEU A 50 -4.76 16.04 6.68
C LEU A 50 -5.59 14.75 6.84
N PHE A 51 -5.49 13.83 5.87
CA PHE A 51 -6.25 12.59 5.93
C PHE A 51 -5.80 11.67 7.05
N SER A 52 -4.50 11.58 7.34
CA SER A 52 -3.99 10.81 8.47
C SER A 52 -4.52 11.34 9.81
N VAL A 53 -4.62 12.66 9.97
CA VAL A 53 -5.23 13.28 11.17
C VAL A 53 -6.72 12.95 11.26
N LEU A 54 -7.46 13.10 10.16
CA LEU A 54 -8.91 12.85 10.12
C LEU A 54 -9.23 11.36 10.41
N PHE A 55 -8.62 10.44 9.66
CA PHE A 55 -8.82 9.00 9.84
C PHE A 55 -8.24 8.51 11.17
N GLY A 56 -7.12 9.09 11.63
CA GLY A 56 -6.58 8.81 12.96
C GLY A 56 -7.54 9.19 14.09
N ALA A 57 -8.22 10.34 13.97
CA ALA A 57 -9.25 10.76 14.93
C ALA A 57 -10.48 9.83 14.91
N ALA A 58 -10.96 9.47 13.72
CA ALA A 58 -12.07 8.53 13.56
C ALA A 58 -11.72 7.14 14.12
N GLY A 59 -10.53 6.63 13.81
CA GLY A 59 -10.00 5.36 14.33
C GLY A 59 -9.83 5.36 15.84
N ALA A 60 -9.35 6.46 16.42
CA ALA A 60 -9.20 6.62 17.86
C ALA A 60 -10.55 6.59 18.60
N LEU A 61 -11.59 7.22 18.04
CA LEU A 61 -12.95 7.12 18.56
C LEU A 61 -13.47 5.67 18.50
N GLY A 62 -13.26 4.98 17.37
CA GLY A 62 -13.63 3.58 17.18
C GLY A 62 -12.95 2.63 18.18
N LEU A 63 -11.63 2.75 18.37
CA LEU A 63 -10.91 1.93 19.35
C LEU A 63 -11.35 2.20 20.78
N SER A 64 -11.63 3.46 21.10
CA SER A 64 -12.16 3.83 22.42
C SER A 64 -13.53 3.21 22.71
N PHE A 65 -14.33 2.95 21.67
CA PHE A 65 -15.61 2.24 21.79
C PHE A 65 -15.39 0.79 22.20
N PHE A 66 -14.53 0.05 21.49
CA PHE A 66 -14.26 -1.37 21.79
C PHE A 66 -13.66 -1.56 23.19
N CYS A 67 -12.72 -0.69 23.57
CA CYS A 67 -12.10 -0.71 24.89
C CYS A 67 -13.11 -0.53 26.04
N ARG A 68 -14.21 0.20 25.82
CA ARG A 68 -15.23 0.48 26.84
C ARG A 68 -16.25 -0.65 27.04
N LEU A 69 -16.24 -1.66 26.18
CA LEU A 69 -17.06 -2.87 26.37
C LEU A 69 -16.43 -3.82 27.40
N ALA A 70 -15.13 -3.70 27.64
CA ALA A 70 -14.36 -4.62 28.47
C ALA A 70 -14.23 -4.16 29.93
N PRO A 71 -14.10 -5.09 30.89
CA PRO A 71 -13.77 -4.77 32.27
C PRO A 71 -12.34 -4.20 32.40
N PRO A 72 -11.99 -3.47 33.47
CA PRO A 72 -10.76 -2.66 33.54
C PRO A 72 -9.46 -3.43 33.29
N ARG A 73 -9.35 -4.68 33.79
CA ARG A 73 -8.16 -5.54 33.58
C ARG A 73 -7.99 -5.91 32.10
N VAL A 74 -9.07 -6.33 31.46
CA VAL A 74 -9.08 -6.67 30.03
C VAL A 74 -8.87 -5.43 29.19
N ASN A 75 -9.51 -4.31 29.52
CA ASN A 75 -9.32 -3.04 28.83
C ASN A 75 -7.86 -2.56 28.87
N THR A 76 -7.18 -2.69 30.01
CA THR A 76 -5.75 -2.38 30.12
C THR A 76 -4.91 -3.24 29.17
N ALA A 77 -5.18 -4.55 29.12
CA ALA A 77 -4.50 -5.46 28.21
C ALA A 77 -4.79 -5.14 26.74
N LEU A 78 -6.05 -4.83 26.40
CA LEU A 78 -6.45 -4.39 25.05
C LEU A 78 -5.73 -3.09 24.64
N CYS A 79 -5.60 -2.12 25.55
CA CYS A 79 -4.85 -0.90 25.26
C CYS A 79 -3.38 -1.21 24.93
N PHE A 80 -2.71 -2.06 25.71
CA PHE A 80 -1.35 -2.49 25.40
C PHE A 80 -1.26 -3.24 24.07
N ALA A 81 -2.21 -4.13 23.78
CA ALA A 81 -2.25 -4.88 22.53
C ALA A 81 -2.41 -3.94 21.32
N VAL A 82 -3.34 -2.98 21.40
CA VAL A 82 -3.55 -1.95 20.36
C VAL A 82 -2.28 -1.12 20.17
N LEU A 83 -1.66 -0.64 21.24
CA LEU A 83 -0.45 0.17 21.14
C LEU A 83 0.71 -0.63 20.55
N ALA A 84 0.92 -1.86 21.00
CA ALA A 84 1.98 -2.74 20.49
C ALA A 84 1.74 -3.10 19.02
N PHE A 85 0.49 -3.39 18.64
CA PHE A 85 0.13 -3.71 17.25
C PHE A 85 0.45 -2.55 16.31
N PHE A 86 -0.06 -1.34 16.57
CA PHE A 86 0.18 -0.20 15.69
C PHE A 86 1.63 0.27 15.73
N SER A 87 2.31 0.23 16.88
CA SER A 87 3.73 0.57 16.95
C SER A 87 4.58 -0.40 16.14
N THR A 88 4.28 -1.71 16.22
CA THR A 88 4.95 -2.73 15.41
C THR A 88 4.65 -2.55 13.91
N LEU A 89 3.39 -2.29 13.55
CA LEU A 89 3.00 -2.06 12.15
C LEU A 89 3.80 -0.90 11.53
N TYR A 90 3.85 0.25 12.20
CA TYR A 90 4.60 1.41 11.73
C TYR A 90 6.12 1.15 11.74
N ALA A 91 6.65 0.52 12.79
CA ALA A 91 8.08 0.18 12.85
C ALA A 91 8.48 -0.78 11.72
N ALA A 92 7.65 -1.79 11.42
CA ALA A 92 7.86 -2.69 10.30
C ALA A 92 7.87 -1.92 8.97
N GLN A 93 6.96 -0.96 8.78
CA GLN A 93 6.91 -0.18 7.56
C GLN A 93 8.16 0.70 7.40
N VAL A 94 8.66 1.29 8.49
CA VAL A 94 9.92 2.06 8.47
C VAL A 94 11.10 1.18 8.10
N VAL A 95 11.23 0.01 8.72
CA VAL A 95 12.32 -0.93 8.43
C VAL A 95 12.27 -1.39 6.98
N TYR A 96 11.08 -1.73 6.49
CA TYR A 96 10.88 -2.17 5.12
C TYR A 96 11.22 -1.06 4.13
N TYR A 97 10.73 0.17 4.36
CA TYR A 97 11.07 1.32 3.52
C TYR A 97 12.58 1.57 3.43
N HIS A 98 13.31 1.48 4.54
CA HIS A 98 14.77 1.64 4.50
C HIS A 98 15.53 0.45 3.93
N PHE A 99 14.85 -0.69 3.72
CA PHE A 99 15.40 -1.86 3.05
C PHE A 99 15.12 -1.82 1.53
N SER A 100 13.90 -1.49 1.10
CA SER A 100 13.46 -1.60 -0.30
C SER A 100 13.10 -0.27 -0.99
N ASN A 101 13.05 0.86 -0.27
CA ASN A 101 12.51 2.16 -0.73
C ASN A 101 11.04 2.11 -1.21
N THR A 102 10.30 1.07 -0.81
CA THR A 102 8.87 0.90 -1.05
C THR A 102 8.19 0.55 0.26
N TYR A 103 6.86 0.45 0.29
CA TYR A 103 6.14 -0.05 1.46
C TYR A 103 5.67 -1.49 1.27
N PHE A 104 5.75 -2.28 2.34
CA PHE A 104 5.21 -3.63 2.31
C PHE A 104 3.72 -3.58 2.54
N THR A 105 3.06 -4.68 2.24
CA THR A 105 1.62 -4.75 2.25
C THR A 105 1.12 -5.95 3.03
N VAL A 106 -0.18 -6.05 3.20
CA VAL A 106 -0.78 -7.19 3.89
C VAL A 106 -0.55 -8.48 3.10
N PHE A 107 -0.63 -8.45 1.76
CA PHE A 107 -0.38 -9.65 0.95
C PHE A 107 1.08 -10.11 1.07
N SER A 108 2.04 -9.20 0.90
CA SER A 108 3.47 -9.52 1.00
C SER A 108 3.87 -9.95 2.41
N ALA A 109 3.29 -9.35 3.45
CA ALA A 109 3.50 -9.78 4.84
C ALA A 109 2.93 -11.18 5.12
N ALA A 110 1.78 -11.53 4.52
CA ALA A 110 1.14 -12.83 4.70
C ALA A 110 1.83 -13.95 3.89
N ASN A 111 2.41 -13.63 2.73
CA ASN A 111 3.03 -14.59 1.81
C ASN A 111 4.57 -14.55 1.85
N GLY A 112 5.14 -14.05 2.94
CA GLY A 112 6.56 -13.79 3.11
C GLY A 112 7.50 -15.01 3.15
N GLY A 113 7.13 -16.17 2.58
CA GLY A 113 8.03 -17.34 2.52
C GLY A 113 9.38 -17.02 1.86
N MET A 114 9.38 -16.15 0.84
CA MET A 114 10.59 -15.66 0.16
C MET A 114 11.44 -14.69 1.00
N ILE A 115 10.87 -14.11 2.07
CA ILE A 115 11.58 -13.19 2.98
C ILE A 115 12.66 -13.93 3.78
N LEU A 116 12.53 -15.24 3.95
CA LEU A 116 13.51 -16.07 4.65
C LEU A 116 14.89 -16.04 3.96
N GLU A 117 14.94 -15.94 2.64
CA GLU A 117 16.19 -15.85 1.87
C GLU A 117 16.96 -14.55 2.14
N PHE A 118 16.23 -13.48 2.47
CA PHE A 118 16.79 -12.16 2.78
C PHE A 118 16.85 -11.85 4.28
N MET A 119 16.65 -12.86 5.13
CA MET A 119 16.50 -12.68 6.58
C MET A 119 17.71 -12.00 7.22
N ASP A 120 18.93 -12.30 6.76
CA ASP A 120 20.14 -11.67 7.31
C ASP A 120 20.26 -10.19 6.92
N ASN A 121 19.85 -9.83 5.69
CA ASN A 121 19.75 -8.43 5.27
C ASN A 121 18.69 -7.67 6.07
N ILE A 122 17.57 -8.33 6.39
CA ILE A 122 16.50 -7.75 7.21
C ILE A 122 16.97 -7.54 8.65
N LYS A 123 17.65 -8.52 9.26
CA LYS A 123 18.26 -8.36 10.59
C LYS A 123 19.22 -7.17 10.60
N PHE A 124 20.07 -7.07 9.58
CA PHE A 124 21.00 -5.95 9.45
C PHE A 124 20.26 -4.60 9.34
N SER A 125 19.21 -4.54 8.50
CA SER A 125 18.35 -3.36 8.38
C SER A 125 17.69 -3.00 9.72
N ILE A 126 17.16 -3.97 10.47
CA ILE A 126 16.60 -3.75 11.82
C ILE A 126 17.64 -3.14 12.75
N LEU A 127 18.87 -3.67 12.77
CA LEU A 127 19.95 -3.19 13.64
C LEU A 127 20.35 -1.74 13.30
N GLN A 128 20.41 -1.39 12.02
CA GLN A 128 20.69 -0.02 11.58
C GLN A 128 19.56 0.96 11.93
N ASN A 129 18.33 0.45 11.99
CA ASN A 129 17.11 1.24 12.20
C ASN A 129 16.57 1.20 13.65
N LEU A 130 17.31 0.65 14.61
CA LEU A 130 16.84 0.49 16.01
C LEU A 130 16.31 1.80 16.60
N HIS A 131 17.00 2.92 16.38
CA HIS A 131 16.57 4.22 16.86
C HIS A 131 15.18 4.63 16.32
N ARG A 132 14.90 4.36 15.03
CA ARG A 132 13.61 4.62 14.38
C ARG A 132 12.51 3.71 14.95
N ILE A 133 12.85 2.44 15.18
CA ILE A 133 11.96 1.47 15.82
C ILE A 133 11.60 1.96 17.23
N PHE A 134 12.56 2.30 18.08
CA PHE A 134 12.30 2.74 19.46
C PHE A 134 11.39 3.97 19.52
N VAL A 135 11.52 4.91 18.58
CA VAL A 135 10.64 6.08 18.48
C VAL A 135 9.17 5.68 18.27
N CYS A 136 8.90 4.64 17.47
CA CYS A 136 7.54 4.13 17.26
C CYS A 136 6.91 3.58 18.56
N PHE A 137 7.71 3.10 19.52
CA PHE A 137 7.22 2.53 20.78
C PHE A 137 7.10 3.53 21.93
N VAL A 138 7.50 4.79 21.75
CA VAL A 138 7.36 5.88 22.75
C VAL A 138 5.94 5.97 23.34
N PRO A 139 4.86 5.82 22.56
CA PRO A 139 3.50 5.95 23.10
C PRO A 139 3.12 4.85 24.11
N ILE A 140 3.79 3.69 24.08
CA ILE A 140 3.65 2.67 25.14
C ILE A 140 4.22 3.19 26.45
N ILE A 141 5.38 3.84 26.40
CA ILE A 141 6.02 4.45 27.58
C ILE A 141 5.09 5.54 28.13
N VAL A 142 4.58 6.43 27.27
CA VAL A 142 3.63 7.47 27.68
C VAL A 142 2.38 6.84 28.31
N PHE A 143 1.83 5.77 27.72
CA PHE A 143 0.67 5.07 28.30
C PHE A 143 0.97 4.54 29.70
N ILE A 144 2.14 3.93 29.93
CA ILE A 144 2.53 3.43 31.27
C ILE A 144 2.51 4.57 32.31
N LEU A 145 2.96 5.76 31.91
CA LEU A 145 3.01 6.94 32.78
C LEU A 145 1.62 7.54 33.05
N VAL A 146 0.74 7.61 32.05
CA VAL A 146 -0.55 8.30 32.17
C VAL A 146 -1.75 7.38 32.44
N ARG A 147 -1.62 6.05 32.29
CA ARG A 147 -2.75 5.09 32.41
C ARG A 147 -3.51 5.19 33.73
N ARG A 148 -2.83 5.53 34.84
CA ARG A 148 -3.47 5.71 36.15
C ARG A 148 -4.42 6.90 36.17
N ARG A 149 -4.27 7.83 35.23
CA ARG A 149 -5.13 9.01 35.03
C ARG A 149 -6.15 8.81 33.90
N LEU A 150 -6.18 7.66 33.24
CA LEU A 150 -7.15 7.34 32.20
C LEU A 150 -8.31 6.54 32.79
N ASP A 151 -9.53 6.92 32.44
CA ASP A 151 -10.71 6.14 32.80
C ASP A 151 -10.83 4.90 31.89
N LEU A 152 -10.42 3.75 32.44
CA LEU A 152 -10.50 2.44 31.81
C LEU A 152 -11.73 1.62 32.25
N SER A 153 -12.65 2.24 32.99
CA SER A 153 -13.86 1.56 33.43
C SER A 153 -14.81 1.27 32.26
N PRO A 154 -15.56 0.16 32.31
CA PRO A 154 -16.56 -0.14 31.31
C PRO A 154 -17.62 0.97 31.24
N GLY A 155 -18.04 1.31 30.04
CA GLY A 155 -19.05 2.33 29.80
C GLY A 155 -20.45 1.76 29.93
N GLY A 156 -21.41 2.56 30.39
CA GLY A 156 -22.82 2.20 30.29
C GLY A 156 -23.26 2.10 28.82
N TRP A 157 -24.07 1.10 28.47
CA TRP A 157 -24.44 0.76 27.08
C TRP A 157 -24.85 1.96 26.21
N LYS A 158 -25.71 2.86 26.72
CA LYS A 158 -26.13 4.08 26.00
C LYS A 158 -24.94 5.00 25.64
N ARG A 159 -23.97 5.15 26.56
CA ARG A 159 -22.77 5.97 26.34
C ARG A 159 -21.82 5.31 25.35
N VAL A 160 -21.70 3.98 25.39
CA VAL A 160 -20.90 3.20 24.45
C VAL A 160 -21.50 3.30 23.05
N LEU A 161 -22.81 3.05 22.89
CA LEU A 161 -23.50 3.17 21.60
C LEU A 161 -23.33 4.56 20.97
N ARG A 162 -23.50 5.64 21.74
CA ARG A 162 -23.29 7.01 21.25
C ARG A 162 -21.88 7.24 20.68
N ARG A 163 -20.86 6.60 21.26
CA ARG A 163 -19.48 6.68 20.74
C ARG A 163 -19.30 5.89 19.46
N GLY A 164 -19.91 4.71 19.37
CA GLY A 164 -19.91 3.93 18.13
C GLY A 164 -20.53 4.72 16.99
N LEU A 165 -21.69 5.35 17.23
CA LEU A 165 -22.33 6.23 16.24
C LEU A 165 -21.48 7.45 15.90
N ALA A 166 -20.84 8.08 16.87
CA ALA A 166 -19.93 9.20 16.62
C ALA A 166 -18.70 8.78 15.81
N ALA A 167 -18.14 7.59 16.05
CA ALA A 167 -17.02 7.05 15.29
C ALA A 167 -17.43 6.75 13.83
N LEU A 168 -18.59 6.14 13.63
CA LEU A 168 -19.16 5.89 12.30
C LEU A 168 -19.43 7.19 11.55
N GLY A 169 -20.04 8.18 12.20
CA GLY A 169 -20.27 9.50 11.63
C GLY A 169 -18.97 10.20 11.27
N ALA A 170 -17.97 10.18 12.16
CA ALA A 170 -16.65 10.74 11.88
C ALA A 170 -15.97 10.05 10.70
N HIS A 171 -16.04 8.71 10.62
CA HIS A 171 -15.49 7.97 9.50
C HIS A 171 -16.19 8.31 8.18
N ALA A 172 -17.53 8.40 8.17
CA ALA A 172 -18.30 8.79 7.00
C ALA A 172 -17.92 10.21 6.51
N VAL A 173 -17.69 11.14 7.44
CA VAL A 173 -17.17 12.48 7.11
C VAL A 173 -15.76 12.38 6.51
N CYS A 174 -14.86 11.56 7.05
CA CYS A 174 -13.53 11.35 6.48
C CYS A 174 -13.59 10.84 5.04
N VAL A 175 -14.47 9.86 4.78
CA VAL A 175 -14.69 9.32 3.43
C VAL A 175 -15.25 10.37 2.48
N ALA A 176 -16.23 11.16 2.91
CA ALA A 176 -16.76 12.26 2.09
C ALA A 176 -15.69 13.33 1.78
N MET A 177 -14.80 13.62 2.75
CA MET A 177 -13.71 14.58 2.58
C MET A 177 -12.65 14.14 1.57
N LEU A 178 -12.58 12.86 1.17
CA LEU A 178 -11.65 12.39 0.14
C LEU A 178 -11.83 13.13 -1.19
N LEU A 179 -13.07 13.56 -1.49
CA LEU A 179 -13.39 14.33 -2.71
C LEU A 179 -12.66 15.67 -2.78
N VAL A 180 -12.25 16.25 -1.63
CA VAL A 180 -11.44 17.48 -1.59
C VAL A 180 -10.08 17.28 -2.26
N GLY A 181 -9.56 16.04 -2.26
CA GLY A 181 -8.32 15.68 -2.91
C GLY A 181 -8.43 15.37 -4.41
N GLY A 182 -9.62 15.55 -5.01
CA GLY A 182 -9.91 15.21 -6.40
C GLY A 182 -10.37 13.75 -6.59
N THR A 183 -10.66 13.39 -7.84
CA THR A 183 -11.24 12.08 -8.23
C THR A 183 -10.38 11.26 -9.20
N GLY A 184 -9.21 11.77 -9.63
CA GLY A 184 -8.31 11.03 -10.52
C GLY A 184 -7.73 9.76 -9.89
N ALA A 185 -7.13 8.87 -10.69
CA ALA A 185 -6.63 7.57 -10.24
C ALA A 185 -5.72 7.63 -9.00
N LEU A 186 -4.78 8.60 -8.96
CA LEU A 186 -3.86 8.80 -7.84
C LEU A 186 -4.36 9.82 -6.79
N SER A 187 -5.61 10.29 -6.88
CA SER A 187 -6.20 11.15 -5.84
C SER A 187 -6.49 10.35 -4.56
N PRO A 188 -6.65 10.98 -3.38
CA PRO A 188 -7.11 10.31 -2.16
C PRO A 188 -8.39 9.49 -2.37
N PHE A 189 -9.34 10.00 -3.16
CA PHE A 189 -10.56 9.27 -3.52
C PHE A 189 -10.25 8.05 -4.41
N GLY A 190 -9.45 8.25 -5.47
CA GLY A 190 -9.06 7.19 -6.40
C GLY A 190 -8.29 6.06 -5.70
N LEU A 191 -7.33 6.40 -4.85
CA LEU A 191 -6.55 5.45 -4.07
C LEU A 191 -7.38 4.70 -3.03
N TYR A 192 -8.43 5.32 -2.49
CA TYR A 192 -9.33 4.65 -1.55
C TYR A 192 -10.28 3.67 -2.26
N PHE A 193 -10.87 4.06 -3.39
CA PHE A 193 -11.96 3.29 -4.02
C PHE A 193 -11.60 2.52 -5.29
N ASN A 194 -10.67 2.99 -6.10
CA ASN A 194 -10.54 2.57 -7.50
C ASN A 194 -9.17 1.99 -7.85
N THR A 195 -8.10 2.49 -7.25
CA THR A 195 -6.72 2.23 -7.69
C THR A 195 -5.90 1.55 -6.59
N ILE A 196 -5.15 0.51 -6.97
CA ILE A 196 -4.21 -0.21 -6.10
C ILE A 196 -2.82 0.40 -6.31
N SER A 197 -2.33 1.13 -5.30
CA SER A 197 -0.95 1.60 -5.23
C SER A 197 -0.64 1.95 -3.77
N LEU A 198 0.15 1.11 -3.08
CA LEU A 198 0.38 1.34 -1.65
C LEU A 198 1.25 2.58 -1.40
N ASP A 199 2.27 2.82 -2.23
CA ASP A 199 3.16 3.99 -2.09
C ASP A 199 2.38 5.29 -2.09
N HIS A 200 1.55 5.52 -3.12
CA HIS A 200 0.71 6.70 -3.17
C HIS A 200 -0.39 6.70 -2.10
N SER A 201 -0.90 5.52 -1.71
CA SER A 201 -1.90 5.42 -0.63
C SER A 201 -1.33 5.87 0.71
N ILE A 202 -0.12 5.45 1.07
CA ILE A 202 0.55 5.86 2.31
C ILE A 202 0.85 7.36 2.27
N GLU A 203 1.38 7.86 1.16
CA GLU A 203 1.68 9.28 1.01
C GLU A 203 0.43 10.16 1.17
N ARG A 204 -0.71 9.74 0.59
CA ARG A 204 -1.94 10.56 0.47
C ARG A 204 -3.07 10.25 1.46
N LEU A 205 -3.04 9.11 2.15
CA LEU A 205 -4.07 8.70 3.12
C LEU A 205 -3.50 8.37 4.51
N GLY A 206 -2.18 8.20 4.61
CA GLY A 206 -1.49 7.75 5.82
C GLY A 206 -1.47 6.23 5.98
N VAL A 207 -0.54 5.76 6.80
CA VAL A 207 -0.28 4.31 6.98
C VAL A 207 -1.51 3.59 7.53
N LEU A 208 -2.19 4.18 8.53
CA LEU A 208 -3.38 3.57 9.13
C LEU A 208 -4.47 3.29 8.09
N THR A 209 -4.78 4.28 7.25
CA THR A 209 -5.83 4.18 6.24
C THR A 209 -5.41 3.27 5.11
N ALA A 210 -4.18 3.42 4.62
CA ALA A 210 -3.63 2.62 3.53
C ALA A 210 -3.61 1.13 3.89
N MET A 211 -3.07 0.77 5.06
CA MET A 211 -3.02 -0.64 5.50
C MET A 211 -4.41 -1.23 5.77
N ARG A 212 -5.37 -0.42 6.22
CA ARG A 212 -6.77 -0.86 6.38
C ARG A 212 -7.42 -1.15 5.03
N VAL A 213 -7.26 -0.25 4.06
CA VAL A 213 -7.76 -0.43 2.68
C VAL A 213 -7.10 -1.65 2.04
N ASP A 214 -5.79 -1.80 2.21
CA ASP A 214 -5.03 -2.93 1.68
C ASP A 214 -5.50 -4.28 2.24
N LEU A 215 -5.72 -4.35 3.56
CA LEU A 215 -6.34 -5.52 4.21
C LEU A 215 -7.75 -5.79 3.67
N GLU A 216 -8.59 -4.75 3.54
CA GLU A 216 -9.94 -4.88 3.01
C GLU A 216 -9.92 -5.47 1.60
N ARG A 217 -9.06 -4.94 0.72
CA ARG A 217 -8.91 -5.39 -0.66
C ARG A 217 -8.41 -6.82 -0.76
N LEU A 218 -7.51 -7.24 0.12
CA LEU A 218 -7.07 -8.63 0.22
C LEU A 218 -8.22 -9.57 0.55
N LEU A 219 -9.07 -9.18 1.50
CA LEU A 219 -10.19 -10.01 1.95
C LEU A 219 -11.33 -10.09 0.94
N VAL A 220 -11.58 -9.01 0.18
CA VAL A 220 -12.67 -8.97 -0.82
C VAL A 220 -12.22 -9.27 -2.25
N HIS A 221 -10.94 -9.59 -2.46
CA HIS A 221 -10.35 -9.80 -3.79
C HIS A 221 -10.65 -8.65 -4.76
N PHE A 222 -10.41 -7.43 -4.31
CA PHE A 222 -10.73 -6.23 -5.09
C PHE A 222 -9.96 -6.18 -6.41
N GLU A 223 -10.67 -5.88 -7.49
CA GLU A 223 -10.09 -5.61 -8.81
C GLU A 223 -10.21 -4.11 -9.14
N PRO A 224 -9.11 -3.47 -9.57
CA PRO A 224 -9.13 -2.05 -9.89
C PRO A 224 -9.98 -1.77 -11.12
N LYS A 225 -10.67 -0.64 -11.13
CA LYS A 225 -11.37 -0.16 -12.32
C LYS A 225 -10.35 0.41 -13.30
N VAL A 226 -10.21 -0.23 -14.46
CA VAL A 226 -9.37 0.24 -15.55
C VAL A 226 -10.21 1.16 -16.44
N GLU A 227 -9.91 2.45 -16.43
CA GLU A 227 -10.42 3.36 -17.45
C GLU A 227 -9.58 3.18 -18.71
N LEU A 228 -10.20 2.70 -19.79
CA LEU A 228 -9.55 2.60 -21.09
C LEU A 228 -9.32 4.03 -21.62
N SER A 229 -8.07 4.46 -21.69
CA SER A 229 -7.71 5.68 -22.42
C SER A 229 -7.94 5.45 -23.90
N GLU A 230 -8.47 6.46 -24.60
CA GLU A 230 -8.53 6.42 -26.06
C GLU A 230 -7.10 6.21 -26.62
N PRO A 231 -6.93 5.29 -27.59
CA PRO A 231 -5.63 5.09 -28.20
C PRO A 231 -5.19 6.41 -28.81
N ILE A 232 -3.98 6.86 -28.44
CA ILE A 232 -3.35 8.00 -29.10
C ILE A 232 -3.22 7.61 -30.57
N PRO A 233 -3.74 8.41 -31.52
CA PRO A 233 -3.64 8.07 -32.93
C PRO A 233 -2.16 7.97 -33.33
N GLU A 234 -1.66 6.75 -33.54
CA GLU A 234 -0.35 6.57 -34.11
C GLU A 234 -0.38 7.11 -35.55
N GLN A 235 0.42 8.14 -35.81
CA GLN A 235 0.70 8.60 -37.17
C GLN A 235 1.71 7.65 -37.82
N TYR A 236 1.31 6.39 -38.02
CA TYR A 236 2.06 5.43 -38.81
C TYR A 236 1.32 5.16 -40.11
N VAL A 237 1.96 5.48 -41.24
CA VAL A 237 1.46 5.09 -42.57
C VAL A 237 2.18 3.79 -42.94
N PRO A 238 1.48 2.65 -43.02
CA PRO A 238 2.09 1.39 -43.40
C PRO A 238 2.68 1.46 -44.80
N GLN A 239 3.90 0.97 -44.97
CA GLN A 239 4.55 0.85 -46.29
C GLN A 239 4.12 -0.43 -47.00
N ASP A 240 3.76 -1.48 -46.25
CA ASP A 240 3.11 -2.71 -46.69
C ASP A 240 1.73 -2.82 -46.01
N THR A 241 0.74 -3.37 -46.71
CA THR A 241 -0.64 -3.55 -46.26
C THR A 241 -0.96 -4.98 -45.83
N ALA A 242 -0.01 -5.91 -45.91
CA ALA A 242 -0.20 -7.27 -45.39
C ALA A 242 -0.37 -7.23 -43.85
N PRO A 243 -1.47 -7.76 -43.29
CA PRO A 243 -1.71 -7.68 -41.86
C PRO A 243 -0.91 -8.72 -41.07
N ASN A 244 -0.45 -8.37 -39.87
CA ASN A 244 0.12 -9.28 -38.89
C ASN A 244 -1.02 -9.93 -38.09
N THR A 245 -1.52 -11.07 -38.58
CA THR A 245 -2.62 -11.80 -37.94
C THR A 245 -2.25 -13.24 -37.66
N LEU A 246 -2.75 -13.77 -36.53
CA LEU A 246 -2.78 -15.19 -36.27
C LEU A 246 -4.08 -15.79 -36.83
N PRO A 247 -4.07 -17.06 -37.30
CA PRO A 247 -5.26 -17.72 -37.83
C PRO A 247 -6.18 -18.19 -36.69
N ILE A 248 -6.72 -17.24 -35.92
CA ILE A 248 -7.59 -17.48 -34.76
C ILE A 248 -8.99 -16.98 -35.11
N ASP A 249 -9.98 -17.86 -35.04
CA ASP A 249 -11.39 -17.51 -35.26
C ASP A 249 -12.03 -17.05 -33.93
N PHE A 250 -11.84 -15.78 -33.61
CA PHE A 250 -12.38 -15.20 -32.38
C PHE A 250 -13.90 -15.16 -32.34
N GLU A 251 -14.58 -15.06 -33.49
CA GLU A 251 -16.04 -15.05 -33.54
C GLU A 251 -16.61 -16.42 -33.17
N ALA A 252 -16.05 -17.51 -33.72
CA ALA A 252 -16.44 -18.87 -33.35
C ALA A 252 -16.15 -19.17 -31.88
N LEU A 253 -15.01 -18.72 -31.36
CA LEU A 253 -14.67 -18.88 -29.94
C LEU A 253 -15.62 -18.09 -29.02
N ALA A 254 -16.00 -16.87 -29.40
CA ALA A 254 -16.99 -16.08 -28.65
C ALA A 254 -18.38 -16.75 -28.62
N ALA A 255 -18.78 -17.40 -29.71
CA ALA A 255 -20.06 -18.12 -29.78
C ALA A 255 -20.10 -19.43 -28.96
N GLN A 256 -18.93 -20.00 -28.65
CA GLN A 256 -18.81 -21.20 -27.82
C GLN A 256 -18.66 -20.90 -26.33
N ALA A 257 -18.23 -19.68 -25.99
CA ALA A 257 -18.07 -19.24 -24.62
C ALA A 257 -19.44 -19.04 -23.94
N GLU A 258 -19.48 -19.22 -22.61
CA GLU A 258 -20.68 -19.00 -21.81
C GLU A 258 -21.14 -17.53 -21.89
N ASP A 259 -22.44 -17.32 -22.06
CA ASP A 259 -23.02 -15.99 -22.27
C ASP A 259 -22.70 -15.04 -21.10
N GLY A 260 -22.13 -13.89 -21.44
CA GLY A 260 -21.73 -12.85 -20.49
C GLY A 260 -20.42 -13.14 -19.75
N SER A 261 -19.75 -14.28 -20.01
CA SER A 261 -18.48 -14.61 -19.37
C SER A 261 -17.34 -13.67 -19.79
N THR A 262 -16.33 -13.54 -18.93
CA THR A 262 -15.09 -12.82 -19.23
C THR A 262 -14.42 -13.36 -20.50
N LEU A 263 -14.49 -14.67 -20.73
CA LEU A 263 -13.89 -15.31 -21.91
C LEU A 263 -14.58 -14.85 -23.21
N GLN A 264 -15.91 -14.79 -23.22
CA GLN A 264 -16.68 -14.28 -24.35
C GLN A 264 -16.32 -12.82 -24.65
N GLN A 265 -16.23 -11.99 -23.61
CA GLN A 265 -15.85 -10.58 -23.74
C GLN A 265 -14.44 -10.40 -24.30
N MET A 266 -13.48 -11.23 -23.86
CA MET A 266 -12.11 -11.22 -24.39
C MET A 266 -12.08 -11.56 -25.89
N HIS A 267 -12.78 -12.61 -26.33
CA HIS A 267 -12.84 -12.97 -27.75
C HIS A 267 -13.47 -11.86 -28.60
N GLN A 268 -14.56 -11.24 -28.12
CA GLN A 268 -15.19 -10.10 -28.77
C GLN A 268 -14.28 -8.87 -28.83
N TYR A 269 -13.47 -8.63 -27.79
CA TYR A 269 -12.48 -7.57 -27.82
C TYR A 269 -11.42 -7.84 -28.89
N PHE A 270 -10.79 -9.02 -28.88
CA PHE A 270 -9.71 -9.34 -29.84
C PHE A 270 -10.19 -9.41 -31.29
N SER A 271 -11.45 -9.77 -31.56
CA SER A 271 -12.00 -9.72 -32.92
C SER A 271 -12.16 -8.29 -33.46
N GLY A 272 -12.32 -7.30 -32.57
CA GLY A 272 -12.46 -5.89 -32.93
C GLY A 272 -11.13 -5.12 -33.02
N VAL A 273 -10.00 -5.72 -32.62
CA VAL A 273 -8.68 -5.05 -32.65
C VAL A 273 -8.16 -5.05 -34.09
N ALA A 274 -7.89 -3.85 -34.62
CA ALA A 274 -7.24 -3.71 -35.93
C ALA A 274 -5.82 -4.29 -35.89
N PRO A 275 -5.42 -5.12 -36.86
CA PRO A 275 -4.07 -5.67 -36.89
C PRO A 275 -3.06 -4.57 -37.21
N THR A 276 -1.82 -4.78 -36.76
CA THR A 276 -0.68 -4.05 -37.33
C THR A 276 -0.36 -4.59 -38.72
N TYR A 277 0.36 -3.81 -39.52
CA TYR A 277 0.75 -4.21 -40.87
C TYR A 277 2.24 -4.53 -40.92
N GLN A 278 2.62 -5.34 -41.91
CA GLN A 278 4.01 -5.67 -42.17
C GLN A 278 4.81 -4.41 -42.56
N ASN A 279 6.14 -4.51 -42.39
CA ASN A 279 7.09 -3.46 -42.76
C ASN A 279 8.43 -4.08 -43.15
N ASP A 280 9.41 -3.23 -43.45
CA ASP A 280 10.77 -3.66 -43.86
C ASP A 280 11.52 -4.49 -42.80
N HIS A 281 11.01 -4.58 -41.56
CA HIS A 281 11.54 -5.42 -40.48
C HIS A 281 10.75 -6.72 -40.26
N SER A 282 9.62 -6.91 -40.91
CA SER A 282 8.82 -8.14 -40.79
C SER A 282 9.59 -9.35 -41.33
N GLY A 283 9.81 -10.36 -40.47
CA GLY A 283 10.38 -11.65 -40.86
C GLY A 283 11.90 -11.67 -41.12
N ILE A 284 12.63 -10.55 -40.96
CA ILE A 284 14.06 -10.46 -41.33
C ILE A 284 14.98 -11.41 -40.52
N TRP A 285 14.50 -11.96 -39.40
CA TRP A 285 15.20 -12.94 -38.56
C TRP A 285 14.56 -14.33 -38.56
N GLN A 286 13.70 -14.65 -39.53
CA GLN A 286 13.07 -15.97 -39.61
C GLN A 286 14.13 -17.08 -39.67
N GLY A 287 13.96 -18.11 -38.82
CA GLY A 287 14.88 -19.24 -38.71
C GLY A 287 16.19 -18.96 -37.96
N LYS A 288 16.33 -17.80 -37.30
CA LYS A 288 17.46 -17.51 -36.41
C LYS A 288 17.16 -17.95 -34.98
N ASN A 289 18.23 -18.12 -34.19
CA ASN A 289 18.11 -18.32 -32.75
C ASN A 289 17.81 -16.98 -32.06
N LEU A 290 16.93 -17.00 -31.06
CA LEU A 290 16.72 -15.88 -30.16
C LEU A 290 17.49 -16.13 -28.86
N VAL A 291 18.41 -15.23 -28.53
CA VAL A 291 19.03 -15.17 -27.20
C VAL A 291 18.50 -13.94 -26.51
N TRP A 292 17.83 -14.15 -25.38
CA TRP A 292 17.25 -13.08 -24.58
C TRP A 292 18.03 -12.96 -23.26
N ILE A 293 18.36 -11.72 -22.90
CA ILE A 293 19.16 -11.41 -21.71
C ILE A 293 18.34 -10.44 -20.85
N VAL A 294 18.01 -10.87 -19.64
CA VAL A 294 17.42 -10.02 -18.61
C VAL A 294 18.56 -9.40 -17.81
N ALA A 295 18.68 -8.08 -17.84
CA ALA A 295 19.65 -7.36 -17.04
C ALA A 295 19.03 -6.97 -15.70
N GLU A 296 19.38 -7.73 -14.65
CA GLU A 296 18.86 -7.55 -13.29
C GLU A 296 19.15 -6.14 -12.75
N SER A 297 18.11 -5.46 -12.26
CA SER A 297 18.20 -4.11 -11.67
C SER A 297 19.00 -3.10 -12.52
N PHE A 298 18.90 -3.23 -13.85
CA PHE A 298 19.70 -2.44 -14.80
C PHE A 298 19.30 -0.96 -14.85
N SER A 299 20.30 -0.10 -14.98
CA SER A 299 20.12 1.34 -15.20
C SER A 299 21.06 1.83 -16.30
N PRO A 300 20.57 2.61 -17.30
CA PRO A 300 21.41 3.15 -18.37
C PRO A 300 22.58 4.02 -17.88
N TRP A 301 22.47 4.56 -16.66
CA TRP A 301 23.51 5.38 -16.03
C TRP A 301 24.81 4.61 -15.73
N PHE A 302 24.80 3.29 -15.76
CA PHE A 302 25.99 2.44 -15.56
C PHE A 302 26.75 2.12 -16.85
N ILE A 303 26.25 2.58 -18.00
CA ILE A 303 26.92 2.39 -19.29
C ILE A 303 28.09 3.37 -19.41
N SER A 304 29.31 2.85 -19.59
CA SER A 304 30.52 3.63 -19.78
C SER A 304 31.46 2.92 -20.77
N PRO A 305 31.98 3.63 -21.79
CA PRO A 305 32.99 3.07 -22.69
C PRO A 305 34.23 2.53 -21.97
N GLU A 306 34.60 3.13 -20.84
CA GLU A 306 35.81 2.79 -20.08
C GLU A 306 35.56 1.74 -18.99
N LEU A 307 34.48 1.89 -18.22
CA LEU A 307 34.20 1.04 -17.06
C LEU A 307 33.39 -0.21 -17.40
N THR A 308 32.51 -0.12 -18.41
CA THR A 308 31.64 -1.22 -18.83
C THR A 308 31.66 -1.41 -20.36
N PRO A 309 32.84 -1.61 -20.98
CA PRO A 309 33.02 -1.56 -22.44
C PRO A 309 32.14 -2.55 -23.21
N THR A 310 31.96 -3.78 -22.70
CA THR A 310 31.10 -4.78 -23.34
C THR A 310 29.63 -4.38 -23.28
N LEU A 311 29.17 -3.85 -22.14
CA LEU A 311 27.81 -3.35 -21.99
C LEU A 311 27.58 -2.11 -22.88
N TYR A 312 28.58 -1.24 -22.98
CA TYR A 312 28.56 -0.11 -23.91
C TYR A 312 28.36 -0.59 -25.34
N GLN A 313 29.14 -1.56 -25.82
CA GLN A 313 28.96 -2.16 -27.16
C GLN A 313 27.56 -2.74 -27.34
N LEU A 314 27.09 -3.59 -26.42
CA LEU A 314 25.74 -4.18 -26.49
C LEU A 314 24.61 -3.13 -26.51
N SER A 315 24.80 -2.00 -25.82
CA SER A 315 23.81 -0.92 -25.75
C SER A 315 23.86 0.04 -26.93
N THR A 316 24.98 0.07 -27.67
CA THR A 316 25.21 1.05 -28.75
C THR A 316 25.18 0.42 -30.14
N GLU A 317 25.48 -0.86 -30.26
CA GLU A 317 25.44 -1.61 -31.52
C GLU A 317 24.06 -2.26 -31.71
N GLY A 318 23.37 -1.94 -32.81
CA GLY A 318 22.05 -2.49 -33.15
C GLY A 318 20.88 -1.51 -32.94
N TYR A 319 19.68 -2.06 -32.74
CA TYR A 319 18.47 -1.27 -32.53
C TYR A 319 18.36 -0.79 -31.09
N GLN A 320 18.21 0.53 -30.90
CA GLN A 320 18.13 1.16 -29.59
C GLN A 320 16.76 1.77 -29.35
N PHE A 321 16.11 1.38 -28.25
CA PHE A 321 14.83 1.94 -27.81
C PHE A 321 15.06 2.90 -26.65
N LYS A 322 15.19 4.21 -26.96
CA LYS A 322 15.52 5.25 -25.96
C LYS A 322 14.38 5.58 -25.00
N ASN A 323 13.15 5.26 -25.39
CA ASN A 323 11.93 5.53 -24.63
C ASN A 323 11.25 4.21 -24.21
N PHE A 324 12.06 3.26 -23.72
CA PHE A 324 11.57 2.00 -23.18
C PHE A 324 11.47 2.10 -21.66
N TYR A 325 10.30 1.83 -21.11
CA TYR A 325 10.03 1.92 -19.69
C TYR A 325 9.49 0.60 -19.18
N VAL A 326 10.05 0.13 -18.08
CA VAL A 326 9.53 -1.01 -17.34
C VAL A 326 8.72 -0.45 -16.17
N PRO A 327 7.44 -0.80 -16.02
CA PRO A 327 6.68 -0.39 -14.84
C PRO A 327 7.24 -1.11 -13.61
N LEU A 328 7.00 -0.53 -12.43
CA LEU A 328 7.41 -1.17 -11.19
C LEU A 328 6.53 -2.40 -10.96
N TRP A 329 7.13 -3.58 -11.03
CA TRP A 329 6.44 -4.85 -10.83
C TRP A 329 6.45 -5.29 -9.37
N GLY A 330 5.38 -5.94 -8.89
CA GLY A 330 5.22 -6.28 -7.49
C GLY A 330 6.11 -7.42 -7.00
N LEU A 331 6.38 -8.39 -7.87
CA LEU A 331 7.34 -9.47 -7.62
C LEU A 331 8.68 -9.25 -8.34
N SER A 332 8.97 -8.01 -8.74
CA SER A 332 10.23 -7.61 -9.39
C SER A 332 10.55 -8.42 -10.65
N THR A 333 11.60 -9.25 -10.62
CA THR A 333 12.15 -9.92 -11.79
C THR A 333 11.19 -10.92 -12.40
N SER A 334 10.47 -11.69 -11.58
CA SER A 334 9.55 -12.73 -12.06
C SER A 334 8.36 -12.15 -12.83
N ASP A 335 7.82 -11.03 -12.36
CA ASP A 335 6.75 -10.30 -13.04
C ASP A 335 7.24 -9.66 -14.35
N GLY A 336 8.48 -9.15 -14.36
CA GLY A 336 9.12 -8.64 -15.58
C GLY A 336 9.36 -9.73 -16.62
N GLU A 337 9.76 -10.92 -16.17
CA GLU A 337 9.88 -12.09 -17.03
C GLU A 337 8.53 -12.53 -17.58
N TYR A 338 7.50 -12.61 -16.73
CA TYR A 338 6.13 -12.92 -17.16
C TYR A 338 5.65 -11.93 -18.23
N ALA A 339 5.81 -10.62 -17.99
CA ALA A 339 5.40 -9.60 -18.94
C ALA A 339 6.13 -9.72 -20.29
N THR A 340 7.44 -9.99 -20.25
CA THR A 340 8.25 -10.08 -21.47
C THR A 340 7.92 -11.34 -22.28
N LEU A 341 7.69 -12.47 -21.61
CA LEU A 341 7.43 -13.75 -22.28
C LEU A 341 6.00 -13.89 -22.79
N THR A 342 5.04 -13.22 -22.16
CA THR A 342 3.61 -13.36 -22.48
C THR A 342 3.02 -12.15 -23.18
N GLY A 343 3.65 -10.97 -23.05
CA GLY A 343 3.08 -9.70 -23.46
C GLY A 343 1.88 -9.26 -22.60
N LEU A 344 1.65 -9.89 -21.45
CA LEU A 344 0.55 -9.61 -20.55
C LEU A 344 1.03 -8.85 -19.32
N PHE A 345 0.15 -8.01 -18.76
CA PHE A 345 0.40 -7.49 -17.43
C PHE A 345 0.42 -8.66 -16.43
N PRO A 346 1.46 -8.78 -15.60
CA PRO A 346 1.44 -9.72 -14.49
C PRO A 346 0.25 -9.37 -13.60
N LYS A 347 -0.25 -10.39 -12.89
CA LYS A 347 -1.35 -10.16 -11.96
C LYS A 347 -0.97 -8.98 -11.07
N LEU A 348 -1.84 -7.98 -10.98
CA LEU A 348 -1.75 -7.02 -9.87
C LEU A 348 -1.99 -7.85 -8.62
N HIS A 349 -0.91 -8.39 -8.08
CA HIS A 349 -0.86 -8.66 -6.67
C HIS A 349 -1.23 -7.32 -6.04
N LEU A 350 -2.08 -7.40 -5.02
CA LEU A 350 -1.92 -6.45 -3.94
C LEU A 350 -0.42 -6.56 -3.67
N LEU A 351 0.34 -5.54 -4.10
CA LEU A 351 1.74 -5.34 -3.71
C LEU A 351 1.84 -5.78 -2.28
#